data_AF-A0A654E5Q5-F1
#
_entry.id   AF-A0A654E5Q5-F1
#
_cell.length_a   1.000
_cell.length_b   1.000
_cell.length_c   1.000
_cell.angle_alpha   90.00
_cell.angle_beta   90.00
_cell.angle_gamma   90.00
#
_symmetry.space_group_name_H-M   'P 1'
#
loop_
_entity.id
_entity.type
_entity.pdbx_description
1 polymer ?
#
loop_
_entity_poly.entity_id
_entity_poly.type
_entity_poly.pdbx_seq_one_letter_code
_entity_poly.pdbx_strand_id
1 'polypeptide(L)'
;MDEITLVNLLNKICEKNHELTWKLNCKYHDELHTSVMQIHFLQSNNLAETTKITFKMETGQVIEGKHRGFLGFKQPTMLIDALLDILIYEDSRIGSLTTN
;
A
#
# COMPACT_ATOMS: atom_id res chain seq x y z
N MET A 1 15.55 -1.61 4.03
CA MET A 1 14.35 -0.88 4.48
C MET A 1 13.98 -1.46 5.82
N ASP A 2 13.90 -0.65 6.88
CA ASP A 2 13.53 -1.19 8.19
C ASP A 2 12.07 -1.65 8.16
N GLU A 3 11.82 -2.94 8.41
CA GLU A 3 10.47 -3.53 8.46
C GLU A 3 9.54 -2.74 9.39
N ILE A 4 10.10 -2.19 10.47
CA ILE A 4 9.40 -1.35 11.44
C ILE A 4 8.81 -0.10 10.77
N THR A 5 9.55 0.56 9.89
CA THR A 5 9.09 1.78 9.21
C THR A 5 7.95 1.47 8.24
N LEU A 6 8.02 0.32 7.54
CA LEU A 6 6.97 -0.13 6.63
C LEU A 6 5.67 -0.42 7.39
N VAL A 7 5.75 -1.25 8.44
CA VAL A 7 4.58 -1.63 9.25
C VAL A 7 3.95 -0.40 9.91
N ASN A 8 4.76 0.54 10.42
CA ASN A 8 4.26 1.78 10.99
C ASN A 8 3.50 2.65 9.98
N LEU A 9 3.97 2.73 8.73
CA LEU A 9 3.26 3.46 7.66
C LEU A 9 1.93 2.79 7.30
N LEU A 10 1.92 1.47 7.18
CA LEU A 10 0.69 0.70 6.91
C LEU A 10 -0.34 0.89 8.02
N ASN A 11 0.09 0.83 9.28
CA ASN A 11 -0.76 1.06 10.43
C ASN A 11 -1.29 2.49 10.47
N LYS A 12 -0.47 3.50 10.19
CA LYS A 12 -0.93 4.90 10.10
C LYS A 12 -2.01 5.11 9.05
N ILE A 13 -1.93 4.44 7.90
CA ILE A 13 -2.97 4.51 6.86
C ILE A 13 -4.29 3.94 7.40
N CYS A 14 -4.24 2.83 8.14
CA CYS A 14 -5.41 2.23 8.79
C CYS A 14 -5.93 3.03 10.00
N GLU A 15 -5.07 3.74 10.73
CA GLU A 15 -5.48 4.67 11.78
C GLU A 15 -6.23 5.87 11.20
N LYS A 16 -5.81 6.36 10.03
CA LYS A 16 -6.52 7.43 9.33
C LYS A 16 -7.86 6.94 8.79
N ASN A 17 -7.87 5.77 8.16
CA ASN A 17 -9.07 5.17 7.62
C ASN A 17 -9.36 3.84 8.32
N HIS A 18 -10.14 3.91 9.40
CA HIS A 18 -10.55 2.75 10.20
C HIS A 18 -11.32 1.68 9.39
N GLU A 19 -11.83 2.02 8.20
CA GLU A 19 -12.46 1.08 7.30
C GLU A 19 -11.47 0.32 6.42
N LEU A 20 -10.16 0.56 6.55
CA LEU A 20 -9.12 -0.17 5.83
C LEU A 20 -8.39 -1.12 6.76
N THR A 21 -8.09 -2.29 6.22
CA THR A 21 -7.13 -3.25 6.78
C THR A 21 -6.11 -3.60 5.72
N TRP A 22 -4.89 -3.97 6.12
CA TRP A 22 -3.83 -4.34 5.19
C TRP A 22 -3.41 -5.80 5.38
N LYS A 23 -3.01 -6.44 4.28
CA LYS A 23 -2.35 -7.75 4.31
C LYS A 23 -1.12 -7.74 3.41
N LEU A 24 -0.11 -8.51 3.80
CA LEU A 24 1.10 -8.73 3.04
C LEU A 24 1.11 -10.16 2.51
N ASN A 25 1.21 -10.31 1.19
CA ASN A 25 1.29 -11.60 0.53
C ASN A 25 2.66 -11.75 -0.14
N CYS A 26 3.31 -12.89 0.04
CA CYS A 26 4.48 -13.24 -0.77
C CYS A 26 4.00 -13.92 -2.05
N LYS A 27 4.36 -13.37 -3.22
CA LYS A 27 3.88 -13.89 -4.51
C LYS A 27 4.82 -14.95 -5.07
N TYR A 28 6.13 -14.73 -4.95
CA TYR A 28 7.14 -15.62 -5.49
C TYR A 28 8.52 -15.31 -4.87
N HIS A 29 9.29 -16.37 -4.63
CA HIS A 29 10.73 -16.30 -4.42
C HIS A 29 11.37 -16.83 -5.70
N ASP A 30 12.08 -15.97 -6.43
CA ASP A 30 12.82 -16.45 -7.59
C ASP A 30 14.11 -17.18 -7.17
N GLU A 31 14.60 -18.07 -8.03
CA GLU A 31 15.87 -18.81 -7.85
C GLU A 31 17.08 -17.85 -7.72
N LEU A 32 16.88 -16.58 -8.09
CA LEU A 32 17.81 -15.45 -7.97
C LEU A 32 17.73 -14.67 -6.64
N HIS A 33 17.01 -15.17 -5.61
CA HIS A 33 16.84 -14.51 -4.29
C HIS A 33 16.10 -13.16 -4.34
N THR A 34 15.22 -12.96 -5.34
CA THR A 34 14.34 -11.79 -5.36
C THR A 34 12.96 -12.19 -4.88
N SER A 35 12.56 -11.64 -3.74
CA SER A 35 11.28 -11.90 -3.09
C SER A 35 10.29 -10.82 -3.54
N VAL A 36 9.32 -11.23 -4.36
CA VAL A 36 8.26 -10.32 -4.80
C VAL A 36 7.12 -10.38 -3.79
N MET A 37 6.88 -9.25 -3.14
CA MET A 37 5.82 -9.07 -2.16
C MET A 37 4.67 -8.25 -2.72
N GLN A 38 3.49 -8.46 -2.16
CA GLN A 38 2.29 -7.71 -2.47
C GLN A 38 1.63 -7.18 -1.20
N ILE A 39 1.46 -5.87 -1.12
CA ILE A 39 0.61 -5.22 -0.12
C ILE A 39 -0.78 -5.07 -0.71
N HIS A 40 -1.78 -5.50 0.05
CA HIS A 40 -3.18 -5.29 -0.28
C HIS A 40 -3.84 -4.49 0.84
N PHE A 41 -4.50 -3.39 0.49
CA PHE A 41 -5.47 -2.77 1.38
C PHE A 41 -6.87 -3.24 1.00
N LEU A 42 -7.61 -3.68 2.00
CA LEU A 42 -8.95 -4.22 1.91
C LEU A 42 -9.89 -3.33 2.72
N GLN A 43 -11.13 -3.15 2.27
CA GLN A 43 -12.15 -2.58 3.14
C GLN A 43 -12.54 -3.57 4.24
N SER A 44 -12.53 -3.16 5.49
CA SER A 44 -12.84 -4.01 6.65
C SER A 44 -14.26 -4.59 6.62
N ASN A 45 -15.22 -3.90 5.98
CA ASN A 45 -16.63 -4.30 5.94
C ASN A 45 -16.96 -5.40 4.92
N ASN A 46 -16.30 -5.41 3.76
CA ASN A 46 -16.61 -6.30 2.64
C ASN A 46 -15.36 -7.00 2.08
N LEU A 47 -14.20 -6.80 2.71
CA LEU A 47 -12.89 -7.29 2.27
C LEU A 47 -12.58 -6.93 0.80
N ALA A 48 -13.20 -5.86 0.29
CA ALA A 48 -13.05 -5.43 -1.08
C ALA A 48 -11.64 -4.86 -1.27
N GLU A 49 -10.93 -5.38 -2.26
CA GLU A 49 -9.58 -4.92 -2.58
C GLU A 49 -9.62 -3.48 -3.07
N THR A 50 -9.10 -2.61 -2.21
CA THR A 50 -9.03 -1.18 -2.44
C THR A 50 -7.68 -0.82 -3.05
N THR A 51 -6.62 -1.51 -2.62
CA THR A 51 -5.26 -1.27 -3.11
C THR A 51 -4.53 -2.56 -3.31
N LYS A 52 -3.68 -2.59 -4.34
CA LYS A 52 -2.71 -3.65 -4.56
C LYS A 52 -1.40 -3.03 -5.02
N ILE A 53 -0.31 -3.28 -4.30
CA ILE A 53 1.05 -2.86 -4.65
C ILE A 53 1.91 -4.09 -4.70
N THR A 54 2.55 -4.35 -5.84
CA THR A 54 3.56 -5.39 -6.04
C THR A 54 4.93 -4.73 -5.99
N PHE A 55 5.83 -5.19 -5.13
CA PHE A 55 7.17 -4.64 -4.96
C PHE A 55 8.22 -5.73 -4.73
N LYS A 56 9.49 -5.40 -4.97
CA LYS A 56 10.64 -6.25 -4.64
C LYS A 56 11.05 -5.98 -3.19
N MET A 57 11.10 -7.00 -2.34
CA MET A 57 11.41 -6.84 -0.91
C MET A 57 12.82 -6.32 -0.68
N GLU A 58 13.78 -6.79 -1.47
CA GLU A 58 15.20 -6.49 -1.29
C GLU A 58 15.52 -5.02 -1.57
N THR A 59 14.87 -4.45 -2.60
CA THR A 59 15.11 -3.07 -3.02
C THR A 59 14.02 -2.11 -2.58
N GLY A 60 12.84 -2.60 -2.17
CA GLY A 60 11.67 -1.79 -1.92
C GLY A 60 11.07 -1.16 -3.18
N GLN A 61 11.51 -1.59 -4.38
CA GLN A 61 11.08 -1.01 -5.64
C GLN A 61 9.69 -1.52 -6.02
N VAL A 62 8.77 -0.61 -6.31
CA VAL A 62 7.44 -0.94 -6.81
C VAL A 62 7.53 -1.39 -8.27
N ILE A 63 7.00 -2.58 -8.54
CA ILE A 63 6.86 -3.15 -9.89
C ILE A 63 5.59 -2.57 -10.52
N GLU A 64 4.50 -2.60 -9.77
CA GLU A 64 3.19 -2.09 -10.17
C GLU A 64 2.37 -1.80 -8.91
N GLY A 65 1.46 -0.84 -9.01
CA GLY A 65 0.45 -0.70 -7.97
C GLY A 65 -0.75 0.10 -8.43
N LYS A 66 -1.88 -0.14 -7.77
CA LYS A 66 -3.09 0.65 -7.95
C LYS A 66 -3.80 0.86 -6.62
N HIS A 67 -4.19 2.09 -6.33
CA HIS A 67 -5.04 2.45 -5.19
C HIS A 67 -6.38 3.02 -5.69
N ARG A 68 -7.49 2.42 -5.25
CA ARG A 68 -8.90 2.77 -5.55
C ARG A 68 -9.26 2.95 -7.01
N GLY A 69 -8.42 2.50 -7.93
CA GLY A 69 -8.61 2.75 -9.35
C GLY A 69 -8.03 4.07 -9.87
N PHE A 70 -7.63 4.99 -8.98
CA PHE A 70 -7.23 6.36 -9.31
C PHE A 70 -5.71 6.58 -9.26
N LEU A 71 -5.05 6.04 -8.24
CA LEU A 71 -3.61 6.17 -8.05
C LEU A 71 -2.93 4.97 -8.72
N GLY A 72 -2.28 5.20 -9.86
CA GLY A 72 -1.52 4.18 -10.59
C GLY A 72 -0.03 4.39 -10.40
N PHE A 73 0.64 3.42 -9.78
CA PHE A 73 2.09 3.42 -9.62
C PHE A 73 2.70 2.65 -10.80
N LYS A 74 3.21 3.39 -11.79
CA LYS A 74 3.93 2.83 -12.94
C LYS A 74 5.33 3.45 -12.97
N GLN A 75 6.35 2.61 -12.76
CA GLN A 75 7.79 2.93 -12.92
C GLN A 75 8.39 3.84 -11.84
N PRO A 76 9.73 3.79 -11.68
CA PRO A 76 10.37 3.29 -10.47
C PRO A 76 10.08 4.16 -9.23
N THR A 77 8.95 3.90 -8.58
CA THR A 77 8.62 4.49 -7.28
C THR A 77 9.10 3.56 -6.18
N MET A 78 9.61 4.12 -5.08
CA MET A 78 9.90 3.33 -3.89
C MET A 78 8.60 3.03 -3.16
N LEU A 79 8.52 1.88 -2.48
CA LEU A 79 7.33 1.48 -1.74
C LEU A 79 6.92 2.54 -0.70
N ILE A 80 7.90 3.16 -0.03
CA ILE A 80 7.65 4.20 0.96
C ILE A 80 6.93 5.39 0.32
N ASP A 81 7.40 5.86 -0.84
CA ASP A 81 6.78 6.99 -1.54
C ASP A 81 5.34 6.65 -1.95
N ALA A 82 5.12 5.44 -2.48
CA ALA A 82 3.78 4.98 -2.84
C ALA A 82 2.82 4.90 -1.62
N LEU A 83 3.33 4.51 -0.45
CA LEU A 83 2.54 4.49 0.79
C LEU A 83 2.28 5.90 1.32
N LEU A 84 3.24 6.82 1.20
CA LEU A 84 3.04 8.23 1.55
C LEU A 84 1.99 8.88 0.65
N ASP A 85 2.01 8.61 -0.65
CA ASP A 85 0.98 9.09 -1.59
C ASP A 85 -0.41 8.57 -1.20
N ILE A 86 -0.52 7.30 -0.80
CA ILE A 86 -1.78 6.73 -0.29
C ILE A 86 -2.22 7.40 1.00
N LEU A 87 -1.28 7.64 1.92
CA LEU A 87 -1.58 8.31 3.19
C LEU A 87 -2.13 9.72 2.95
N ILE A 88 -1.47 10.50 2.08
CA ILE A 88 -1.88 11.86 1.70
C ILE A 88 -3.25 11.82 1.00
N TYR A 89 -3.47 10.85 0.12
CA TYR A 89 -4.74 10.67 -0.57
C TYR A 89 -5.88 10.37 0.41
N GLU A 90 -5.71 9.41 1.33
CA GLU A 90 -6.75 9.06 2.31
C GLU A 90 -7.00 10.21 3.30
N ASP A 91 -5.97 10.94 3.72
CA ASP A 91 -6.11 12.14 4.57
C ASP A 91 -6.93 13.23 3.85
N SER A 92 -6.63 13.49 2.57
CA SER A 92 -7.39 14.44 1.75
C SER A 92 -8.83 13.99 1.50
N ARG A 93 -9.07 12.68 1.33
CA ARG A 93 -10.40 12.09 1.11
C ARG A 93 -11.28 12.17 2.36
N ILE A 94 -10.70 12.01 3.55
CA ILE A 94 -11.44 12.15 4.81
C ILE A 94 -11.79 13.62 5.05
N GLY A 95 -10.86 14.54 4.78
CA GLY A 95 -11.12 15.98 4.88
C GLY A 95 -12.27 16.47 3.98
N SER A 96 -12.51 15.82 2.84
CA SER A 96 -13.65 16.13 1.95
C SER A 96 -14.97 15.46 2.34
N LEU A 97 -14.95 14.43 3.19
CA LEU A 97 -16.15 13.77 3.71
C LEU A 97 -16.72 14.50 4.95
N THR A 98 -15.90 15.25 5.68
CA THR A 98 -16.31 16.00 6.89
C THR A 98 -16.92 17.39 6.62
N THR A 99 -16.99 17.84 5.38
CA THR A 99 -17.48 19.17 4.99
C THR A 99 -18.89 19.21 4.38
N ASN A 100 -19.68 18.14 4.53
CA ASN A 100 -21.10 18.13 4.14
C ASN A 100 -22.03 17.91 5.35
#